data_AF-A0A2P8HQV9-F1
#
_entry.id   AF-A0A2P8HQV9-F1
#
_cell.length_a   1.000
_cell.length_b   1.000
_cell.length_c   1.000
_cell.angle_alpha   90.00
_cell.angle_beta   90.00
_cell.angle_gamma   90.00
#
_symmetry.space_group_name_H-M   'P 1'
#
loop_
_entity.id
_entity.type
_entity.pdbx_description
1 polymer ?
#
loop_
_entity_poly.entity_id
_entity_poly.type
_entity_poly.pdbx_seq_one_letter_code
_entity_poly.pdbx_strand_id
1 'polypeptide(L)'
;MTQVKDVYMATKKLWNHVRTPLPEDLDARDKYIVRMNTLLERRRRLLDEVGEVSEATAREQRYIREMFRMNQEIEQQMNEKRFALRSDYNWTKHRRTTGRKYKNPYDAGTPDGIFFDKKN
;
A
#
# COMPACT_ATOMS: atom_id res chain seq x y z
N MET A 1 -2.46 33.69 -3.72
CA MET A 1 -1.78 32.51 -3.14
C MET A 1 -0.76 32.03 -4.17
N THR A 2 0.47 31.71 -3.77
CA THR A 2 1.50 31.26 -4.75
C THR A 2 1.33 29.78 -5.05
N GLN A 3 1.42 29.38 -6.32
CA GLN A 3 1.17 27.99 -6.75
C GLN A 3 2.11 26.99 -6.04
N VAL A 4 3.36 27.40 -5.77
CA VAL A 4 4.34 26.61 -4.98
C VAL A 4 3.84 26.32 -3.56
N LYS A 5 3.17 27.28 -2.92
CA LYS A 5 2.60 27.08 -1.57
C LYS A 5 1.49 26.03 -1.58
N ASP A 6 0.71 25.96 -2.65
CA ASP A 6 -0.37 24.99 -2.77
C ASP A 6 0.16 23.57 -2.94
N VAL A 7 1.22 23.38 -3.75
CA VAL A 7 1.95 22.12 -3.83
C VAL A 7 2.55 21.73 -2.48
N TYR A 8 3.14 22.69 -1.76
CA TYR A 8 3.67 22.46 -0.42
C TYR A 8 2.59 21.98 0.55
N MET A 9 1.43 22.64 0.58
CA MET A 9 0.30 22.24 1.42
C MET A 9 -0.23 20.85 1.06
N ALA A 10 -0.32 20.52 -0.24
CA ALA A 10 -0.72 19.19 -0.71
C ALA A 10 0.30 18.13 -0.30
N THR A 11 1.59 18.41 -0.46
CA THR A 11 2.69 17.52 -0.07
C THR A 11 2.67 17.28 1.45
N LYS A 12 2.45 18.32 2.26
CA LYS A 12 2.34 18.20 3.72
C LYS A 12 1.13 17.36 4.15
N LYS A 13 -0.01 17.51 3.48
CA LYS A 13 -1.20 16.67 3.73
C LYS A 13 -0.93 15.20 3.41
N LEU A 14 -0.28 14.92 2.28
CA LEU A 14 0.13 13.57 1.90
C LEU A 14 1.11 12.98 2.91
N TRP A 15 2.13 13.75 3.29
CA TRP A 15 3.15 13.36 4.26
C TRP A 15 2.53 13.01 5.62
N ASN A 16 1.61 13.83 6.12
CA ASN A 16 0.87 13.53 7.35
C ASN A 16 0.04 12.24 7.23
N HIS A 17 -0.66 12.04 6.11
CA HIS A 17 -1.47 10.85 5.87
C HIS A 17 -0.60 9.58 5.86
N VAL A 18 0.50 9.60 5.11
CA VAL A 18 1.41 8.47 4.97
C VAL A 18 2.10 8.11 6.29
N ARG A 19 2.29 9.06 7.21
CA ARG A 19 2.83 8.77 8.54
C ARG A 19 1.84 8.09 9.49
N THR A 20 0.55 8.14 9.20
CA THR A 20 -0.41 7.39 10.01
C THR A 20 -0.26 5.88 9.75
N PRO A 21 -0.38 5.03 10.79
CA PRO A 21 -0.23 3.59 10.63
C PRO A 21 -1.31 3.02 9.69
N LEU A 22 -1.00 1.91 9.03
CA LEU A 22 -2.01 1.20 8.24
C LEU A 22 -3.10 0.66 9.17
N PRO A 23 -4.39 0.86 8.86
CA PRO A 23 -5.46 0.22 9.60
C PRO A 23 -5.37 -1.31 9.53
N GLU A 24 -5.72 -1.97 10.64
CA GLU A 24 -5.84 -3.43 10.71
C GLU A 24 -7.08 -3.93 9.97
N ASP A 25 -8.18 -3.19 10.08
CA ASP A 25 -9.43 -3.47 9.37
C ASP A 25 -9.29 -3.27 7.85
N LEU A 26 -9.82 -4.22 7.07
CA LEU A 26 -9.69 -4.23 5.61
C LEU A 26 -10.45 -3.07 4.95
N ASP A 27 -11.65 -2.75 5.43
CA ASP A 27 -12.45 -1.66 4.87
C ASP A 27 -11.83 -0.29 5.18
N ALA A 28 -11.31 -0.11 6.40
CA ALA A 28 -10.56 1.07 6.80
C ALA A 28 -9.25 1.21 6.00
N ARG A 29 -8.59 0.09 5.69
CA ARG A 29 -7.37 0.05 4.88
C ARG A 29 -7.65 0.45 3.43
N ASP A 30 -8.76 0.00 2.83
CA ASP A 30 -9.16 0.43 1.49
C ASP A 30 -9.47 1.93 1.46
N LYS A 31 -10.19 2.45 2.46
CA LYS A 31 -10.42 3.90 2.61
C LYS A 31 -9.12 4.68 2.75
N TYR A 32 -8.16 4.15 3.50
CA TYR A 32 -6.83 4.73 3.65
C TYR A 32 -6.10 4.82 2.30
N ILE A 33 -6.15 3.77 1.49
CA ILE A 33 -5.51 3.71 0.16
C ILE A 33 -6.20 4.69 -0.80
N VAL A 34 -7.53 4.72 -0.83
CA VAL A 34 -8.30 5.67 -1.66
C VAL A 34 -7.96 7.12 -1.29
N ARG A 35 -7.85 7.42 0.01
CA ARG A 35 -7.46 8.75 0.48
C ARG A 35 -6.04 9.11 0.04
N MET A 36 -5.10 8.19 0.17
CA MET A 36 -3.71 8.37 -0.28
C MET A 36 -3.64 8.65 -1.79
N ASN A 37 -4.36 7.88 -2.61
CA ASN A 37 -4.42 8.08 -4.07
C ASN A 37 -5.02 9.44 -4.43
N THR A 38 -6.08 9.86 -3.73
CA THR A 38 -6.69 11.19 -3.93
C THR A 38 -5.70 12.31 -3.63
N LEU A 39 -4.89 12.18 -2.57
CA LEU A 39 -3.86 13.15 -2.22
C LEU A 39 -2.72 13.20 -3.24
N LEU A 40 -2.29 12.03 -3.73
CA LEU A 40 -1.29 11.91 -4.79
C LEU A 40 -1.76 12.61 -6.07
N GLU A 41 -3.00 12.36 -6.51
CA GLU A 41 -3.51 12.99 -7.73
C GLU A 41 -3.73 14.49 -7.57
N ARG A 42 -4.17 14.94 -6.39
CA ARG A 42 -4.25 16.38 -6.14
C ARG A 42 -2.87 17.03 -6.20
N ARG A 43 -1.85 16.40 -5.63
CA ARG A 43 -0.46 16.89 -5.68
C ARG A 43 0.05 16.92 -7.12
N ARG A 44 -0.19 15.87 -7.91
CA ARG A 44 0.23 15.78 -9.31
C ARG A 44 -0.33 16.93 -10.14
N ARG A 45 -1.65 17.16 -10.09
CA ARG A 45 -2.29 18.27 -10.80
C ARG A 45 -1.68 19.62 -10.45
N LEU A 46 -1.42 19.85 -9.16
CA LEU A 46 -0.79 21.10 -8.71
C LEU A 46 0.66 21.24 -9.19
N LEU A 47 1.41 20.14 -9.30
CA LEU A 47 2.76 20.14 -9.87
C LEU A 47 2.72 20.46 -11.37
N ASP A 48 1.77 19.86 -12.10
CA ASP A 48 1.57 20.12 -13.53
C ASP A 48 1.18 21.59 -13.78
N GLU A 49 0.38 22.19 -12.88
CA GLU A 49 -0.04 23.60 -12.93
C GLU A 49 1.09 24.60 -12.60
N VAL A 50 2.10 24.21 -11.82
CA VAL A 50 3.23 25.07 -11.42
C VAL A 50 4.22 25.31 -12.58
N GLY A 51 4.37 24.35 -13.49
CA GLY A 51 5.29 24.47 -14.64
C GLY A 51 6.75 24.74 -14.27
N GLU A 52 7.57 25.14 -15.25
CA GLU A 52 8.94 25.63 -15.02
C GLU A 52 8.89 27.06 -14.48
N VAL A 53 8.85 27.20 -13.16
CA VAL A 53 8.94 28.52 -12.52
C VAL A 53 10.35 29.07 -12.72
N SER A 54 10.52 30.09 -13.55
CA SER A 54 11.86 30.57 -13.92
C SER A 54 12.59 31.26 -12.76
N GLU A 55 11.90 31.79 -11.74
CA GLU A 55 12.55 32.40 -10.57
C GLU A 55 11.70 32.25 -9.30
N ALA A 56 12.13 31.41 -8.35
CA ALA A 56 11.47 31.23 -7.06
C ALA A 56 11.98 32.23 -6.02
N THR A 57 11.07 32.90 -5.32
CA THR A 57 11.40 33.79 -4.20
C THR A 57 12.09 33.03 -3.05
N ALA A 58 12.80 33.73 -2.15
CA ALA A 58 13.43 33.11 -0.98
C ALA A 58 12.46 32.29 -0.09
N ARG A 59 11.18 32.71 -0.04
CA ARG A 59 10.12 31.99 0.68
C ARG A 59 9.72 30.70 -0.04
N GLU A 60 9.61 30.74 -1.37
CA GLU A 60 9.28 29.57 -2.19
C GLU A 60 10.43 28.56 -2.22
N GLN A 61 11.68 29.05 -2.27
CA GLN A 61 12.89 28.26 -2.08
C GLN A 61 12.84 27.44 -0.78
N ARG A 62 12.35 28.03 0.32
CA ARG A 62 12.16 27.27 1.57
C ARG A 62 11.10 26.17 1.42
N TYR A 63 9.95 26.47 0.80
CA TYR A 63 8.90 25.47 0.57
C TYR A 63 9.39 24.32 -0.32
N ILE A 64 10.17 24.62 -1.35
CA ILE A 64 10.77 23.63 -2.25
C ILE A 64 11.71 22.70 -1.48
N ARG A 65 12.61 23.25 -0.65
CA ARG A 65 13.51 22.43 0.18
C ARG A 65 12.74 21.51 1.14
N GLU A 66 11.72 22.05 1.82
CA GLU A 66 10.89 21.24 2.72
C GLU A 66 10.10 20.16 1.94
N MET A 67 9.62 20.45 0.72
CA MET A 67 8.96 19.48 -0.14
C MET A 67 9.87 18.34 -0.55
N PHE A 68 11.12 18.61 -0.93
CA PHE A 68 12.09 17.55 -1.27
C PHE A 68 12.31 16.59 -0.11
N ARG A 69 12.50 17.13 1.10
CA ARG A 69 12.62 16.32 2.32
C ARG A 69 11.36 15.49 2.55
N MET A 70 10.17 16.10 2.50
CA MET A 70 8.92 15.38 2.68
C MET A 70 8.73 14.28 1.62
N ASN A 71 9.17 14.50 0.39
CA ASN A 71 9.06 13.53 -0.69
C ASN A 71 9.90 12.27 -0.41
N GLN A 72 11.14 12.44 0.07
CA GLN A 72 11.99 11.31 0.49
C GLN A 72 11.34 10.51 1.61
N GLU A 73 10.82 11.20 2.63
CA GLU A 73 10.11 10.54 3.75
C GLU A 73 8.83 9.84 3.29
N ILE A 74 8.05 10.43 2.36
CA ILE A 74 6.87 9.80 1.74
C ILE A 74 7.26 8.52 1.00
N GLU A 75 8.29 8.57 0.16
CA GLU A 75 8.74 7.43 -0.63
C GLU A 75 9.17 6.26 0.26
N GLN A 76 9.96 6.54 1.30
CA GLN A 76 10.36 5.53 2.28
C GLN A 76 9.14 4.86 2.92
N GLN A 77 8.23 5.66 3.49
CA GLN A 77 7.05 5.15 4.20
C GLN A 77 6.08 4.40 3.29
N MET A 78 5.90 4.84 2.05
CA MET A 78 5.07 4.14 1.07
C MET A 78 5.68 2.79 0.69
N ASN A 79 7.01 2.71 0.56
CA ASN A 79 7.70 1.45 0.30
C ASN A 79 7.53 0.48 1.47
N GLU A 80 7.76 0.92 2.71
CA GLU A 80 7.56 0.12 3.93
C GLU A 80 6.13 -0.45 3.99
N LYS A 81 5.12 0.39 3.77
CA LYS A 81 3.72 -0.04 3.73
C LYS A 81 3.42 -1.01 2.59
N ARG A 82 4.00 -0.80 1.41
CA ARG A 82 3.86 -1.73 0.28
C ARG A 82 4.42 -3.11 0.62
N PHE A 83 5.55 -3.18 1.33
CA PHE A 83 6.10 -4.45 1.81
C PHE A 83 5.16 -5.12 2.81
N ALA A 84 4.63 -4.38 3.79
CA ALA A 84 3.65 -4.91 4.75
C ALA A 84 2.41 -5.49 4.05
N LEU A 85 1.81 -4.75 3.11
CA LEU A 85 0.64 -5.21 2.35
C LEU A 85 0.93 -6.48 1.53
N ARG A 86 2.12 -6.59 0.94
CA ARG A 86 2.54 -7.80 0.19
C ARG A 86 2.74 -9.00 1.11
N SER A 87 3.35 -8.80 2.26
CA SER A 87 3.55 -9.85 3.27
C SER A 87 2.21 -10.38 3.78
N ASP A 88 1.26 -9.49 4.11
CA ASP A 88 -0.10 -9.86 4.53
C ASP A 88 -0.84 -10.69 3.48
N TYR A 89 -0.73 -10.29 2.21
CA TYR A 89 -1.33 -11.01 1.08
C TYR A 89 -0.75 -12.43 0.93
N ASN A 90 0.58 -12.54 0.99
CA ASN A 90 1.27 -13.83 0.89
C ASN A 90 0.91 -14.76 2.06
N TRP A 91 0.84 -14.23 3.28
CA TRP A 91 0.44 -15.01 4.46
C TRP A 91 -1.01 -15.50 4.36
N THR A 92 -1.92 -14.65 3.90
CA THR A 92 -3.32 -15.02 3.66
C THR A 92 -3.44 -16.12 2.60
N LYS A 93 -2.66 -16.04 1.52
CA LYS A 93 -2.59 -17.07 0.48
C LYS A 93 -2.07 -18.40 1.04
N HIS A 94 -1.01 -18.37 1.86
CA HIS A 94 -0.45 -19.57 2.48
C HIS A 94 -1.41 -20.24 3.46
N ARG A 95 -2.12 -19.48 4.30
CA ARG A 95 -3.17 -20.04 5.18
C ARG A 95 -4.29 -20.72 4.39
N ARG A 96 -4.70 -20.18 3.24
CA ARG A 96 -5.69 -20.83 2.36
C ARG A 96 -5.18 -22.14 1.75
N THR A 97 -3.90 -22.21 1.37
CA THR A 97 -3.31 -23.46 0.84
C THR A 97 -3.11 -24.52 1.93
N THR A 98 -2.68 -24.13 3.13
CA THR A 98 -2.47 -25.06 4.25
C THR A 98 -3.80 -25.54 4.84
N GLY A 99 -4.80 -24.65 4.96
CA GLY A 99 -6.15 -25.03 5.40
C GLY A 99 -6.89 -25.98 4.44
N ARG A 100 -6.54 -25.98 3.14
CA ARG A 100 -7.01 -27.00 2.19
C ARG A 100 -6.29 -28.35 2.35
N LYS A 101 -4.99 -28.35 2.66
CA LYS A 101 -4.22 -29.59 2.90
C LYS A 101 -4.66 -30.35 4.17
N TYR A 102 -5.22 -29.66 5.16
CA TYR A 102 -5.72 -30.29 6.40
C TYR A 102 -7.18 -30.75 6.34
N LYS A 103 -7.90 -30.48 5.24
CA LYS A 103 -9.33 -30.84 5.11
C LYS A 103 -9.60 -32.16 4.42
N ASN A 104 -8.59 -32.95 4.04
CA ASN A 104 -8.85 -34.27 3.49
C ASN A 104 -7.83 -35.34 3.91
N PRO A 105 -8.05 -36.02 5.05
CA PRO A 105 -7.34 -37.25 5.40
C PRO A 105 -7.71 -38.45 4.50
N TYR A 106 -8.68 -38.30 3.58
CA TYR A 106 -9.24 -39.37 2.76
C TYR A 106 -9.09 -39.15 1.24
N ASP A 107 -8.32 -38.16 0.79
CA ASP A 107 -8.00 -37.94 -0.65
C ASP A 107 -6.75 -38.68 -1.12
N ALA A 108 -6.21 -39.59 -0.30
CA ALA A 108 -5.34 -40.61 -0.82
C ALA A 108 -6.25 -41.60 -1.55
N GLY A 109 -6.36 -41.43 -2.87
CA GLY A 109 -7.06 -42.36 -3.74
C GLY A 109 -6.73 -43.79 -3.33
N THR A 110 -7.77 -44.53 -2.95
CA THR A 110 -7.66 -45.94 -2.65
C THR A 110 -7.11 -46.60 -3.91
N PRO A 111 -5.92 -47.23 -3.89
CA PRO A 111 -5.52 -48.08 -5.01
C PRO A 111 -6.55 -49.20 -5.08
N ASP A 112 -6.98 -49.50 -6.29
CA ASP A 112 -7.95 -50.53 -6.63
C ASP A 112 -7.92 -51.76 -5.71
N GLY A 113 -9.12 -52.11 -5.22
CA GLY A 113 -9.56 -53.49 -4.95
C GLY A 113 -8.63 -54.39 -4.14
N ILE A 114 -8.65 -54.28 -2.81
CA ILE A 114 -8.31 -55.42 -1.95
C ILE A 114 -9.60 -56.13 -1.57
N PHE A 115 -9.91 -57.22 -2.29
CA PHE A 115 -10.92 -58.19 -1.91
C PHE A 115 -10.44 -58.91 -0.64
N PHE A 116 -11.12 -58.69 0.48
CA PHE A 116 -11.02 -59.59 1.62
C PHE A 116 -11.82 -60.86 1.28
N ASP A 117 -11.13 -61.92 0.87
CA ASP A 117 -11.73 -63.25 0.84
C ASP A 117 -12.01 -63.66 2.28
N LYS A 118 -13.29 -63.66 2.66
CA LYS A 118 -13.76 -64.29 3.87
C LYS A 118 -13.82 -65.79 3.59
N LYS A 119 -12.97 -66.57 4.27
CA LYS A 119 -13.32 -67.95 4.61
C LYS A 119 -12.69 -68.38 5.94
N ASN A 120 -13.60 -68.70 6.86
CA ASN A 120 -13.55 -69.62 8.00
C ASN A 120 -12.22 -69.82 8.73
#